data_AF-A0A378BDQ6-F1
#
_entry.id   AF-A0A378BDQ6-F1
#
_cell.length_a   1.000
_cell.length_b   1.000
_cell.length_c   1.000
_cell.angle_alpha   90.00
_cell.angle_beta   90.00
_cell.angle_gamma   90.00
#
_symmetry.space_group_name_H-M   'P 1'
#
loop_
_entity.id
_entity.type
_entity.pdbx_description
1 polymer ?
#
loop_
_entity_poly.entity_id
_entity_poly.type
_entity_poly.pdbx_seq_one_letter_code
_entity_poly.pdbx_strand_id
1 'polypeptide(L)'
;MHQFVNGVINVPQVMQTLGGETAVQQVLMSLPAGKLFLAAYLFVMIVFLASHMDAVAYTMAATSTRNLREGEDPDRGMRLFWCVVITLIPLSILFTGASLETMKTTVVLTALPFLAILLIKTGGFVRWLKQDYAHVPVHQIETHTPEPIIKAETLPVGAVLKGDGQSL
;
A
#
# COMPACT_ATOMS: atom_id res chain seq x y z
N MET A 1 14.72 2.71 -28.84
CA MET A 1 15.48 1.99 -29.89
C MET A 1 15.77 2.87 -31.11
N HIS A 2 14.76 3.50 -31.74
CA HIS A 2 14.97 4.33 -32.95
C HIS A 2 15.93 5.54 -32.75
N GLN A 3 15.91 6.21 -31.59
CA GLN A 3 16.82 7.35 -31.33
C GLN A 3 18.26 6.99 -30.94
N PHE A 4 18.48 5.76 -30.44
CA PHE A 4 19.82 5.26 -30.11
C PHE A 4 20.60 4.86 -31.36
N VAL A 5 19.89 4.30 -32.36
CA VAL A 5 20.46 3.91 -33.66
C VAL A 5 20.76 5.13 -34.55
N ASN A 6 20.01 6.23 -34.40
CA ASN A 6 20.19 7.46 -35.20
C ASN A 6 21.24 8.46 -34.64
N GLY A 7 21.95 8.12 -33.55
CA GLY A 7 23.08 8.92 -33.04
C GLY A 7 22.74 10.28 -32.42
N VAL A 8 21.46 10.59 -32.19
CA VAL A 8 21.01 11.92 -31.74
C VAL A 8 21.16 12.10 -30.22
N ILE A 9 21.10 11.02 -29.42
CA ILE A 9 21.23 11.07 -27.95
C ILE A 9 21.97 9.83 -27.42
N ASN A 10 23.16 10.01 -26.84
CA ASN A 10 23.90 8.98 -26.11
C ASN A 10 23.30 8.77 -24.71
N VAL A 11 22.10 8.17 -24.65
CA VAL A 11 21.36 7.85 -23.41
C VAL A 11 22.22 7.09 -22.37
N PRO A 12 23.08 6.11 -22.74
CA PRO A 12 23.93 5.42 -21.77
C PRO A 12 24.99 6.33 -21.12
N GLN A 13 25.51 7.30 -21.87
CA GLN A 13 26.58 8.19 -21.43
C GLN A 13 26.04 9.30 -20.52
N VAL A 14 24.84 9.82 -20.81
CA VAL A 14 24.09 10.74 -19.92
C VAL A 14 23.68 10.02 -18.62
N MET A 15 23.27 8.75 -18.71
CA MET A 15 22.91 7.96 -17.54
C MET A 15 24.09 7.71 -16.57
N GLN A 16 25.32 7.63 -17.09
CA GLN A 16 26.53 7.45 -16.30
C GLN A 16 27.10 8.76 -15.72
N THR A 17 26.79 9.92 -16.29
CA THR A 17 27.42 11.22 -15.92
C THR A 17 26.47 12.21 -15.24
N LEU A 18 25.17 12.18 -15.56
CA LEU A 18 24.18 13.20 -15.15
C LEU A 18 22.96 12.60 -14.43
N GLY A 19 22.95 11.28 -14.18
CA GLY A 19 21.88 10.58 -13.48
C GLY A 19 20.69 10.19 -14.37
N GLY A 20 19.92 9.19 -13.92
CA GLY A 20 18.77 8.64 -14.65
C GLY A 20 17.64 9.66 -14.90
N GLU A 21 17.51 10.64 -14.01
CA GLU A 21 16.51 11.71 -14.08
C GLU A 21 16.72 12.61 -15.32
N THR A 22 17.97 13.05 -15.53
CA THR A 22 18.37 13.86 -16.69
C THR A 22 18.23 13.08 -17.99
N ALA A 23 18.47 11.76 -17.98
CA ALA A 23 18.30 10.91 -19.15
C ALA A 23 16.83 10.84 -19.60
N VAL A 24 15.87 10.74 -18.68
CA VAL A 24 14.43 10.75 -18.99
C VAL A 24 13.99 12.09 -19.56
N GLN A 25 14.48 13.20 -19.00
CA GLN A 25 14.20 14.54 -19.54
C GLN A 25 14.73 14.70 -20.97
N GLN A 26 15.95 14.25 -21.26
CA GLN A 26 16.55 14.34 -22.60
C GLN A 26 15.76 13.51 -23.63
N VAL A 27 15.31 12.32 -23.23
CA VAL A 27 14.46 11.46 -24.08
C VAL A 27 13.07 12.07 -24.29
N LEU A 28 12.50 12.77 -23.31
CA LEU A 28 11.22 13.46 -23.49
C LEU A 28 11.35 14.72 -24.36
N MET A 29 12.43 15.48 -24.20
CA MET A 29 12.73 16.67 -24.99
C MET A 29 13.04 16.37 -26.46
N SER A 30 13.43 15.13 -26.77
CA SER A 30 13.69 14.69 -28.14
C SER A 30 12.42 14.37 -28.94
N LEU A 31 11.24 14.41 -28.30
CA LEU A 31 9.95 14.32 -28.98
C LEU A 31 9.56 15.69 -29.57
N PRO A 32 8.86 15.72 -30.72
CA PRO A 32 8.50 16.95 -31.45
C PRO A 32 7.59 17.93 -30.68
N ALA A 33 7.13 17.59 -29.47
CA ALA A 33 6.44 18.47 -28.52
C ALA A 33 6.91 18.23 -27.07
N GLY A 34 8.21 18.01 -26.86
CA GLY A 34 8.78 17.51 -25.60
C GLY A 34 8.43 18.29 -24.33
N LYS A 35 8.28 19.63 -24.41
CA LYS A 35 7.85 20.44 -23.26
C LYS A 35 6.43 20.13 -22.77
N LEU A 36 5.49 19.89 -23.69
CA LEU A 36 4.10 19.54 -23.36
C LEU A 36 4.04 18.13 -22.76
N PHE A 37 4.76 17.18 -23.35
CA PHE A 37 4.87 15.81 -22.84
C PHE A 37 5.56 15.76 -21.47
N LEU A 38 6.60 16.56 -21.25
CA LEU A 38 7.25 16.68 -19.95
C LEU A 38 6.29 17.21 -18.88
N ALA A 39 5.50 18.25 -19.20
CA ALA A 39 4.50 18.79 -18.28
C ALA A 39 3.41 17.75 -17.93
N ALA A 40 2.89 17.02 -18.93
CA ALA A 40 1.93 15.95 -18.71
C ALA A 40 2.51 14.78 -17.91
N TYR A 41 3.76 14.40 -18.18
CA TYR A 41 4.49 13.36 -17.43
C TYR A 41 4.64 13.75 -15.95
N LEU A 42 5.08 14.98 -15.67
CA LEU A 42 5.21 15.47 -14.29
C LEU A 42 3.85 15.49 -13.58
N PHE A 43 2.79 15.89 -14.27
CA PHE A 43 1.43 15.87 -13.70
C PHE A 43 1.00 14.46 -13.30
N VAL A 44 1.18 13.47 -14.19
CA VAL A 44 0.85 12.07 -13.91
C VAL A 44 1.71 11.51 -12.78
N MET A 45 2.99 11.85 -12.74
CA MET A 45 3.91 11.44 -11.66
C MET A 45 3.46 11.96 -10.29
N ILE A 46 3.04 13.23 -10.20
CA ILE A 46 2.55 13.82 -8.96
C ILE A 46 1.27 13.11 -8.49
N VAL A 47 0.30 12.89 -9.40
CA VAL A 47 -0.95 12.20 -9.07
C VAL A 47 -0.68 10.75 -8.62
N PHE A 48 0.17 10.03 -9.36
CA PHE A 48 0.54 8.66 -9.02
C PHE A 48 1.23 8.57 -7.65
N LEU A 49 2.17 9.50 -7.38
CA LEU A 49 2.85 9.57 -6.08
C LEU A 49 1.84 9.86 -4.96
N ALA A 50 0.92 10.82 -5.15
CA ALA A 50 -0.09 11.15 -4.16
C ALA A 50 -1.01 9.95 -3.83
N SER A 51 -1.52 9.26 -4.85
CA SER A 51 -2.38 8.07 -4.65
C SER A 51 -1.63 6.89 -4.02
N HIS A 52 -0.36 6.70 -4.37
CA HIS A 52 0.46 5.64 -3.76
C HIS A 52 0.70 5.93 -2.28
N MET A 53 1.05 7.16 -1.94
CA MET A 53 1.31 7.58 -0.56
C MET A 53 0.05 7.49 0.31
N ASP A 54 -1.12 7.84 -0.24
CA ASP A 54 -2.41 7.71 0.45
C ASP A 54 -2.73 6.24 0.80
N ALA A 55 -2.55 5.32 -0.15
CA ALA A 55 -2.75 3.89 0.08
C ALA A 55 -1.78 3.32 1.15
N VAL A 56 -0.51 3.74 1.12
CA VAL A 56 0.48 3.30 2.13
C VAL A 56 0.15 3.87 3.51
N ALA A 57 -0.21 5.15 3.59
CA ALA A 57 -0.61 5.77 4.85
C ALA A 57 -1.88 5.11 5.45
N TYR A 58 -2.85 4.77 4.60
CA TYR A 58 -4.06 4.05 5.02
C TYR A 58 -3.74 2.67 5.61
N THR A 59 -2.94 1.86 4.91
CA THR A 59 -2.57 0.52 5.37
C THR A 59 -1.76 0.56 6.68
N MET A 60 -0.87 1.54 6.84
CA MET A 60 -0.12 1.76 8.07
C MET A 60 -1.02 2.22 9.23
N ALA A 61 -1.95 3.13 8.98
CA ALA A 61 -2.92 3.57 9.99
C ALA A 61 -3.85 2.42 10.43
N ALA A 62 -4.31 1.60 9.49
CA ALA A 62 -5.15 0.44 9.76
C ALA A 62 -4.41 -0.65 10.57
N THR A 63 -3.13 -0.88 10.29
CA THR A 63 -2.32 -1.85 11.04
C THR A 63 -1.85 -1.33 12.40
N SER A 64 -1.68 -0.01 12.55
CA SER A 64 -1.28 0.63 13.81
C SER A 64 -2.45 0.87 14.79
N THR A 65 -3.70 0.84 14.31
CA THR A 65 -4.87 1.03 15.17
C THR A 65 -5.37 -0.32 15.69
N ARG A 66 -5.22 -0.56 16.99
CA ARG A 66 -5.74 -1.76 17.65
C ARG A 66 -7.26 -1.61 17.80
N ASN A 67 -8.02 -2.64 17.40
CA ASN A 67 -9.48 -2.73 17.61
C ASN A 67 -10.32 -1.83 16.68
N LEU A 68 -10.00 -1.82 15.39
CA LEU A 68 -10.89 -1.26 14.37
C LEU A 68 -12.10 -2.19 14.20
N ARG A 69 -13.31 -1.73 14.49
CA ARG A 69 -14.54 -2.48 14.18
C ARG A 69 -14.64 -2.66 12.67
N GLU A 70 -15.13 -3.82 12.22
CA GLU A 70 -15.35 -4.09 10.79
C GLU A 70 -16.24 -2.97 10.19
N GLY A 71 -15.66 -2.14 9.31
CA GLY A 71 -16.34 -1.00 8.69
C GLY A 71 -16.03 0.39 9.27
N GLU A 72 -15.22 0.51 10.33
CA GLU A 72 -14.72 1.82 10.78
C GLU A 72 -13.41 2.20 10.09
N ASP A 73 -13.38 3.40 9.52
CA ASP A 73 -12.20 4.00 8.93
C ASP A 73 -11.18 4.38 10.02
N PRO A 74 -9.86 4.14 9.82
CA PRO A 74 -8.83 4.67 10.72
C PRO A 74 -8.97 6.17 10.88
N ASP A 75 -8.84 6.66 12.12
CA ASP A 75 -9.00 8.08 12.45
C ASP A 75 -8.18 8.97 11.50
N ARG A 76 -8.80 10.06 11.03
CA ARG A 76 -8.21 10.96 10.02
C ARG A 76 -6.89 11.55 10.49
N GLY A 77 -6.73 11.77 11.81
CA GLY A 77 -5.48 12.26 12.40
C GLY A 77 -4.34 11.26 12.31
N MET A 78 -4.62 9.97 12.53
CA MET A 78 -3.62 8.90 12.42
C MET A 78 -3.13 8.71 10.98
N ARG A 79 -4.03 8.80 10.00
CA ARG A 79 -3.66 8.75 8.57
C ARG A 79 -2.74 9.90 8.18
N LEU A 80 -3.07 11.13 8.61
CA LEU A 80 -2.24 12.32 8.36
C LEU A 80 -0.86 12.20 9.01
N PHE A 81 -0.79 11.69 10.25
CA PHE A 81 0.48 11.42 10.93
C PHE A 81 1.36 10.46 10.12
N TRP A 82 0.83 9.31 9.72
CA TRP A 82 1.58 8.33 8.94
C TRP A 82 1.98 8.85 7.55
N CYS A 83 1.09 9.59 6.87
CA CYS A 83 1.40 10.22 5.59
C CYS A 83 2.61 11.17 5.70
N VAL A 84 2.66 12.01 6.74
CA VAL A 84 3.78 12.92 6.98
C VAL A 84 5.07 12.14 7.24
N VAL A 85 5.02 11.14 8.12
CA VAL A 85 6.20 10.30 8.44
C VAL A 85 6.74 9.60 7.19
N ILE A 86 5.88 8.98 6.39
CA ILE A 86 6.26 8.27 5.16
C ILE A 86 6.82 9.23 4.12
N THR A 87 6.37 10.48 4.07
CA THR A 87 6.92 11.51 3.16
C THR A 87 8.27 12.03 3.63
N LEU A 88 8.48 12.12 4.94
CA LEU A 88 9.71 12.66 5.53
C LEU A 88 10.91 11.73 5.32
N ILE A 89 10.70 10.41 5.33
CA ILE A 89 11.75 9.40 5.11
C ILE A 89 12.44 9.58 3.73
N PRO A 90 11.77 9.48 2.57
CA PRO A 90 12.39 9.66 1.27
C PRO A 90 12.93 11.09 1.11
N LEU A 91 12.28 12.10 1.70
CA LEU A 91 12.77 13.47 1.68
C LEU A 91 14.14 13.59 2.39
N SER A 92 14.31 12.99 3.58
CA SER A 92 15.59 12.96 4.28
C SER A 92 16.68 12.22 3.50
N ILE A 93 16.32 11.15 2.78
CA ILE A 93 17.25 10.39 1.94
C ILE A 93 17.68 11.24 0.74
N LEU A 94 16.76 11.99 0.14
CA LEU A 94 17.06 12.92 -0.96
C LEU A 94 18.07 13.99 -0.52
N PHE A 95 17.90 14.57 0.68
CA PHE A 95 18.85 15.56 1.23
C PHE A 95 20.23 14.97 1.56
N THR A 96 20.30 13.67 1.86
CA THR A 96 21.57 13.00 2.19
C THR A 96 22.44 12.77 0.95
N GLY A 97 21.88 12.91 -0.26
CA GLY A 97 22.64 12.75 -1.52
C GLY A 97 23.19 11.33 -1.73
N ALA A 98 22.54 10.32 -1.14
CA ALA A 98 22.97 8.93 -1.24
C ALA A 98 23.01 8.48 -2.70
N SER A 99 24.07 7.75 -3.08
CA SER A 99 24.19 7.26 -4.45
C SER A 99 23.03 6.34 -4.82
N LEU A 100 22.54 6.44 -6.06
CA LEU A 100 21.44 5.60 -6.58
C LEU A 100 21.72 4.11 -6.37
N GLU A 101 22.99 3.71 -6.45
CA GLU A 101 23.41 2.34 -6.23
C GLU A 101 23.22 1.90 -4.76
N THR A 102 23.55 2.78 -3.80
CA THR A 102 23.34 2.54 -2.37
C THR A 102 21.85 2.44 -2.03
N MET A 103 21.00 3.25 -2.68
CA MET A 103 19.55 3.16 -2.51
C MET A 103 19.02 1.81 -3.01
N LYS A 104 19.51 1.35 -4.16
CA LYS A 104 19.13 0.06 -4.75
C LYS A 104 19.52 -1.11 -3.86
N THR A 105 20.75 -1.13 -3.34
CA THR A 105 21.21 -2.21 -2.45
C THR A 105 20.42 -2.22 -1.15
N THR A 106 20.13 -1.05 -0.56
CA THR A 106 19.33 -0.94 0.67
C THR A 106 17.92 -1.51 0.48
N VAL A 107 17.26 -1.20 -0.64
CA VAL A 107 15.92 -1.75 -0.96
C VAL A 107 15.96 -3.27 -1.13
N VAL A 108 17.00 -3.81 -1.77
CA VAL A 108 17.15 -5.26 -1.92
C VAL A 108 17.37 -5.93 -0.56
N LEU A 109 18.21 -5.33 0.29
CA LEU A 109 18.49 -5.86 1.63
C LEU A 109 17.24 -5.87 2.51
N THR A 110 16.38 -4.85 2.44
CA THR A 110 15.11 -4.82 3.18
C THR A 110 14.03 -5.71 2.57
N ALA A 111 14.07 -5.98 1.27
CA ALA A 111 13.12 -6.88 0.61
C ALA A 111 13.29 -8.35 0.99
N LEU A 112 14.53 -8.80 1.27
CA LEU A 112 14.82 -10.19 1.66
C LEU A 112 14.04 -10.69 2.88
N PRO A 113 14.03 -10.01 4.05
CA PRO A 113 13.24 -10.46 5.20
C PRO A 113 11.73 -10.39 4.93
N PHE A 114 11.27 -9.39 4.16
CA PHE A 114 9.86 -9.27 3.79
C PHE A 114 9.40 -10.45 2.93
N LEU A 115 10.25 -10.89 2.00
CA LEU A 115 9.99 -12.06 1.15
C LEU A 115 9.80 -13.34 1.98
N ALA A 116 10.61 -13.55 3.02
CA ALA A 116 10.46 -14.71 3.90
C ALA A 116 9.09 -14.72 4.60
N ILE A 117 8.64 -13.56 5.11
CA ILE A 117 7.31 -13.42 5.74
C ILE A 117 6.20 -13.71 4.72
N LEU A 118 6.34 -13.19 3.48
CA LEU A 118 5.37 -13.44 2.41
C LEU A 118 5.26 -14.92 2.06
N LEU A 119 6.37 -15.66 2.01
CA LEU A 119 6.36 -17.10 1.76
C LEU A 119 5.61 -17.87 2.85
N ILE A 120 5.84 -17.52 4.13
CA ILE A 120 5.13 -18.12 5.26
C ILE A 120 3.63 -17.81 5.18
N LYS A 121 3.26 -16.55 4.93
CA LYS A 121 1.85 -16.14 4.77
C LYS A 121 1.17 -16.87 3.61
N THR A 122 1.84 -16.96 2.47
CA THR A 122 1.30 -17.64 1.28
C THR A 122 1.15 -19.14 1.55
N GLY A 123 2.13 -19.78 2.19
CA GLY A 123 2.03 -21.18 2.61
C GLY A 123 0.90 -21.42 3.61
N GLY A 124 0.74 -20.54 4.61
CA GLY A 124 -0.36 -20.56 5.57
C GLY A 124 -1.72 -20.36 4.90
N PHE A 125 -1.82 -19.43 3.96
CA PHE A 125 -3.03 -19.17 3.18
C PHE A 125 -3.42 -20.35 2.31
N VAL A 126 -2.48 -20.97 1.59
CA VAL A 126 -2.73 -22.18 0.79
C VAL A 126 -3.16 -23.35 1.67
N ARG A 127 -2.53 -23.50 2.85
CA ARG A 127 -2.88 -24.55 3.81
C ARG A 127 -4.26 -24.33 4.42
N TRP A 128 -4.60 -23.08 4.73
CA TRP A 128 -5.92 -22.67 5.20
C TRP A 128 -6.99 -22.90 4.14
N LEU A 129 -6.80 -22.45 2.89
CA LEU A 129 -7.70 -22.75 1.78
C LEU A 129 -7.91 -24.26 1.62
N LYS A 130 -6.84 -25.05 1.61
CA LYS A 130 -6.95 -26.52 1.50
C LYS A 130 -7.74 -27.15 2.64
N GLN A 131 -7.72 -26.58 3.85
CA GLN A 131 -8.49 -27.05 5.00
C GLN A 131 -9.95 -26.58 4.95
N ASP A 132 -10.20 -25.36 4.49
CA ASP A 132 -11.53 -24.76 4.39
C ASP A 132 -12.38 -25.40 3.28
N TYR A 133 -11.75 -25.75 2.15
CA TYR A 133 -12.40 -26.50 1.05
C TYR A 133 -12.49 -28.02 1.29
N ALA A 134 -11.96 -28.54 2.40
CA ALA A 134 -11.99 -29.99 2.67
C ALA A 134 -13.38 -30.52 3.07
N HIS A 135 -14.29 -29.66 3.54
CA HIS A 135 -15.60 -30.10 4.07
C HIS A 135 -16.82 -29.47 3.36
N VAL A 136 -16.64 -28.62 2.34
CA VAL A 136 -17.77 -27.93 1.67
C VAL A 136 -17.86 -28.31 0.19
N PRO A 137 -18.76 -29.26 -0.19
CA PRO A 137 -19.05 -29.53 -1.59
C PRO A 137 -19.86 -28.39 -2.23
N VAL A 138 -19.58 -28.11 -3.51
CA VAL A 138 -20.09 -26.98 -4.33
C VAL A 138 -21.61 -26.75 -4.26
N HIS A 139 -22.41 -27.78 -3.91
CA HIS A 139 -23.87 -27.70 -3.85
C HIS A 139 -24.45 -27.03 -2.59
N GLN A 140 -23.64 -26.70 -1.56
CA GLN A 140 -24.12 -26.00 -0.34
C GLN A 140 -23.84 -24.49 -0.32
N ILE A 141 -23.17 -23.94 -1.33
CA ILE A 141 -22.80 -22.52 -1.37
C ILE A 141 -24.02 -21.64 -1.71
N GLU A 142 -24.98 -22.14 -2.49
CA GLU A 142 -26.20 -21.41 -2.84
C GLU A 142 -27.30 -21.46 -1.77
N THR A 143 -27.22 -22.39 -0.80
CA THR A 143 -28.27 -22.56 0.24
C THR A 143 -28.00 -21.84 1.55
N HIS A 144 -26.80 -21.30 1.75
CA HIS A 144 -26.54 -20.30 2.80
C HIS A 144 -26.81 -18.90 2.24
N THR A 145 -28.09 -18.54 2.18
CA THR A 145 -28.44 -17.11 2.29
C THR A 145 -27.90 -16.66 3.66
N PRO A 146 -26.99 -15.67 3.74
CA PRO A 146 -26.58 -15.15 5.03
C PRO A 146 -27.85 -14.65 5.72
N GLU A 147 -28.20 -15.24 6.87
CA GLU A 147 -29.24 -14.65 7.72
C GLU A 147 -28.87 -13.18 7.91
N PRO A 148 -29.82 -12.24 7.73
CA PRO A 148 -29.54 -10.83 7.95
C PRO A 148 -29.00 -10.68 9.37
N ILE A 149 -27.88 -9.97 9.49
CA ILE A 149 -27.21 -9.63 10.75
C ILE A 149 -28.14 -8.68 11.53
N ILE A 150 -29.24 -9.20 12.05
CA ILE A 150 -30.19 -8.53 12.95
C ILE A 150 -30.39 -9.46 14.13
N LYS A 151 -29.35 -9.61 14.95
CA LYS A 151 -29.46 -10.19 16.30
C LYS A 151 -28.44 -9.57 17.27
N ALA A 152 -28.14 -8.29 17.09
CA ALA A 152 -27.31 -7.52 18.02
C ALA A 152 -28.11 -6.50 18.88
N GLU A 153 -29.45 -6.46 18.82
CA GLU A 153 -30.22 -5.41 19.52
C GLU A 153 -31.51 -5.86 20.21
N THR A 154 -31.52 -6.99 20.92
CA THR A 154 -32.54 -7.23 21.96
C THR A 154 -31.95 -7.98 23.15
N LEU A 155 -31.05 -7.34 23.89
CA LEU A 155 -30.90 -7.66 25.31
C LEU A 155 -32.00 -6.90 26.06
N PRO A 156 -32.92 -7.56 26.80
CA PRO A 156 -33.90 -6.85 27.59
C PRO A 156 -33.17 -6.06 28.69
N VAL A 157 -33.25 -4.74 28.62
CA VAL A 157 -32.72 -3.77 29.60
C VAL A 157 -33.36 -3.94 31.01
N GLY A 158 -34.24 -4.93 31.21
CA GLY A 158 -34.96 -5.17 32.47
C GLY A 158 -34.39 -6.24 33.40
N ALA A 159 -33.32 -6.97 33.04
CA ALA A 159 -32.86 -8.11 33.85
C ALA A 159 -31.76 -7.80 34.90
N VAL A 160 -31.24 -6.56 34.94
CA VAL A 160 -30.10 -6.20 35.82
C VAL A 160 -30.54 -5.48 37.11
N LEU A 161 -31.83 -5.16 37.30
CA LEU A 161 -32.32 -4.41 38.47
C LEU A 161 -33.33 -5.19 39.34
N LYS A 162 -33.13 -6.50 39.54
CA LYS A 162 -33.89 -7.26 40.54
C LYS A 162 -33.01 -8.26 41.28
N GLY A 163 -32.15 -7.73 42.14
CA GLY A 163 -31.28 -8.54 42.97
C GLY A 163 -30.67 -7.78 44.15
N ASP A 164 -31.32 -6.75 44.67
CA ASP A 164 -30.96 -6.13 45.95
C ASP A 164 -32.24 -5.65 46.64
N GLY A 165 -32.74 -6.45 47.59
CA GLY A 165 -33.91 -6.09 48.39
C GLY A 165 -34.58 -7.28 49.06
N GLN A 166 -34.36 -7.39 50.37
CA GLN A 166 -34.96 -8.29 51.38
C GLN A 166 -34.34 -9.69 51.52
N SER A 167 -34.05 -10.22 52.71
CA SER A 167 -34.07 -9.72 54.10
C SER A 167 -33.74 -10.92 55.01
N LEU A 168 -33.15 -10.62 56.19
CA LEU A 168 -33.00 -11.47 57.40
C LEU A 168 -31.76 -12.37 57.46
#